data_AF-E6UEX3-F1
#
_entry.id   AF-E6UEX3-F1
#
_cell.length_a   1.000
_cell.length_b   1.000
_cell.length_c   1.000
_cell.angle_alpha   90.00
_cell.angle_beta   90.00
_cell.angle_gamma   90.00
#
_symmetry.space_group_name_H-M   'P 1'
#
loop_
_entity.id
_entity.type
_entity.pdbx_description
1 polymer ?
#
loop_
_entity_poly.entity_id
_entity_poly.type
_entity_poly.pdbx_seq_one_letter_code
_entity_poly.pdbx_strand_id
1 'polypeptide(L)'
;MKKALSLVLALALTAGCTISATAEIKKRVYGDINGDGKTDVTDISLAAAYIKGKKPLTEEQLFLGDLNYDEKLNVTDLAKLASYVKCVSANDDIISKIEGFIKDNDLPAVVYIGEDEVTGKFAVTVLINSIFLDPEIDRSKYDAEVIERIKAFANENSYDPEKIQFITAE
;
A
#
# COMPACT_ATOMS: atom_id res chain seq x y z
N MET A 1 -12.31 -12.67 -15.46
CA MET A 1 -10.96 -12.07 -15.51
C MET A 1 -11.10 -10.57 -15.30
N LYS A 2 -11.09 -10.11 -14.05
CA LYS A 2 -11.15 -8.68 -13.74
C LYS A 2 -9.71 -8.20 -13.58
N LYS A 3 -9.23 -7.46 -14.58
CA LYS A 3 -7.96 -6.73 -14.55
C LYS A 3 -8.22 -5.36 -13.94
N ALA A 4 -7.75 -5.12 -12.74
CA ALA A 4 -7.54 -3.79 -12.16
C ALA A 4 -6.51 -3.97 -11.03
N LEU A 5 -5.22 -3.82 -11.35
CA LEU A 5 -4.46 -2.63 -10.94
C LEU A 5 -4.08 -2.61 -9.45
N SER A 6 -3.49 -3.70 -8.95
CA SER A 6 -2.32 -3.55 -8.08
C SER A 6 -1.11 -3.30 -8.98
N LEU A 7 -0.91 -2.05 -9.37
CA LEU A 7 0.23 -1.63 -10.19
C LEU A 7 1.07 -0.59 -9.44
N VAL A 8 1.60 -1.02 -8.30
CA VAL A 8 2.81 -0.48 -7.72
C VAL A 8 3.63 -1.69 -7.27
N LEU A 9 4.42 -2.24 -8.20
CA LEU A 9 5.79 -2.78 -8.00
C LEU A 9 6.31 -3.64 -9.18
N ALA A 10 5.50 -3.98 -10.20
CA ALA A 10 5.92 -4.91 -11.27
C ALA A 10 6.32 -4.28 -12.62
N LEU A 11 6.74 -3.01 -12.67
CA LEU A 11 7.27 -2.39 -13.90
C LEU A 11 8.58 -1.65 -13.66
N ALA A 12 9.63 -2.40 -13.31
CA ALA A 12 10.99 -1.97 -13.58
C ALA A 12 11.33 -2.28 -15.05
N LEU A 13 11.21 -1.26 -15.90
CA LEU A 13 12.13 -0.95 -17.00
C LEU A 13 12.23 -1.95 -18.17
N THR A 14 11.30 -1.85 -19.13
CA THR A 14 11.55 -2.34 -20.49
C THR A 14 12.47 -1.38 -21.26
N ALA A 15 13.69 -1.84 -21.50
CA ALA A 15 14.56 -1.59 -22.65
C ALA A 15 14.46 -0.22 -23.38
N GLY A 16 15.48 0.62 -23.20
CA GLY A 16 16.17 1.25 -24.33
C GLY A 16 15.42 2.28 -25.19
N CYS A 17 14.30 2.85 -24.74
CA CYS A 17 13.76 4.06 -25.35
C CYS A 17 13.90 5.22 -24.36
N THR A 18 14.68 6.22 -24.73
CA THR A 18 14.78 7.50 -24.01
C THR A 18 13.42 8.19 -24.03
N ILE A 19 12.57 7.88 -23.06
CA ILE A 19 11.40 8.68 -22.75
C ILE A 19 11.93 9.95 -22.09
N SER A 20 12.17 10.96 -22.94
CA SER A 20 12.25 12.36 -22.55
C SER A 20 10.87 12.83 -22.08
N ALA A 21 10.45 12.32 -20.93
CA ALA A 21 9.38 12.85 -20.10
C ALA A 21 9.54 12.13 -18.76
N THR A 22 10.04 12.85 -17.77
CA THR A 22 9.79 12.54 -16.35
C THR A 22 8.28 12.66 -16.12
N ALA A 23 7.50 11.74 -16.68
CA ALA A 23 6.21 11.39 -16.13
C ALA A 23 6.56 10.76 -14.79
N GLU A 24 6.56 11.59 -13.74
CA GLU A 24 6.44 11.08 -12.39
C GLU A 24 5.28 10.08 -12.43
N ILE A 25 5.59 8.80 -12.27
CA ILE A 25 4.54 7.83 -12.02
C ILE A 25 3.97 8.26 -10.69
N LYS A 26 2.87 9.02 -10.74
CA LYS A 26 2.19 9.52 -9.55
C LYS A 26 1.78 8.29 -8.77
N LYS A 27 2.53 8.00 -7.70
CA LYS A 27 2.26 6.91 -6.77
C LYS A 27 0.84 7.13 -6.27
N ARG A 28 -0.10 6.30 -6.72
CA ARG A 28 -1.49 6.40 -6.25
C ARG A 28 -1.54 5.80 -4.86
N VAL A 29 -1.86 6.64 -3.88
CA VAL A 29 -2.07 6.21 -2.50
C VAL A 29 -3.53 5.81 -2.34
N TYR A 30 -3.75 4.66 -1.72
CA TYR A 30 -5.08 4.10 -1.52
C TYR A 30 -5.96 5.06 -0.72
N GLY A 31 -7.04 5.59 -1.31
CA GLY A 31 -7.97 6.49 -0.64
C GLY A 31 -7.53 7.96 -0.54
N ASP A 32 -6.46 8.36 -1.25
CA ASP A 32 -6.04 9.76 -1.40
C ASP A 32 -6.95 10.48 -2.42
N ILE A 33 -8.06 11.04 -1.94
CA ILE A 33 -9.09 11.67 -2.77
C ILE A 33 -8.67 13.11 -3.14
N ASN A 34 -7.88 13.78 -2.30
CA ASN A 34 -7.42 15.14 -2.58
C ASN A 34 -6.14 15.20 -3.45
N GLY A 35 -5.42 14.09 -3.58
CA GLY A 35 -4.21 13.93 -4.38
C GLY A 35 -2.95 14.53 -3.74
N ASP A 36 -2.91 14.70 -2.42
CA ASP A 36 -1.80 15.31 -1.67
C ASP A 36 -0.68 14.32 -1.30
N GLY A 37 -0.86 13.03 -1.63
CA GLY A 37 0.10 11.98 -1.38
C GLY A 37 -0.05 11.31 -0.01
N LYS A 38 -1.10 11.64 0.75
CA LYS A 38 -1.46 11.00 2.01
C LYS A 38 -2.93 10.59 1.98
N THR A 39 -3.30 9.74 2.92
CA THR A 39 -4.70 9.38 3.12
C THR A 39 -5.05 9.60 4.56
N ASP A 40 -5.82 10.64 4.83
CA ASP A 40 -6.13 11.08 6.17
C ASP A 40 -7.59 11.54 6.36
N VAL A 41 -7.86 12.23 7.46
CA VAL A 41 -9.19 12.73 7.82
C VAL A 41 -9.75 13.75 6.81
N THR A 42 -8.88 14.36 6.01
CA THR A 42 -9.25 15.28 4.92
C THR A 42 -9.98 14.52 3.81
N ASP A 43 -9.50 13.34 3.44
CA ASP A 43 -10.14 12.48 2.43
C ASP A 43 -11.49 11.96 2.92
N ILE A 44 -11.57 11.56 4.20
CA ILE A 44 -12.84 11.18 4.85
C ILE A 44 -13.85 12.33 4.74
N SER A 45 -13.40 13.55 5.01
CA SER A 45 -14.26 14.74 4.96
C SER A 45 -14.75 15.04 3.54
N LEU A 46 -13.89 14.85 2.53
CA LEU A 46 -14.24 15.02 1.11
C LEU A 46 -15.25 13.98 0.65
N ALA A 47 -15.01 12.70 0.94
CA ALA A 47 -15.95 11.62 0.65
C ALA A 47 -17.31 11.86 1.31
N ALA A 48 -17.32 12.20 2.60
CA ALA A 48 -18.55 12.49 3.33
C ALA A 48 -19.32 13.70 2.77
N ALA A 49 -18.61 14.75 2.33
CA ALA A 49 -19.23 15.92 1.70
C ALA A 49 -19.86 15.57 0.35
N TYR A 50 -19.20 14.73 -0.45
CA TYR A 50 -19.76 14.22 -1.71
C TYR A 50 -21.01 13.37 -1.49
N ILE A 51 -20.95 12.38 -0.59
CA ILE A 51 -22.08 11.49 -0.27
C ILE A 51 -23.30 12.29 0.20
N LYS A 52 -23.08 13.39 0.93
CA LYS A 52 -24.14 14.31 1.40
C LYS A 52 -24.62 15.30 0.33
N GLY A 53 -24.11 15.23 -0.89
CA GLY A 53 -24.42 16.16 -1.99
C GLY A 53 -23.96 17.60 -1.74
N LYS A 54 -22.96 17.79 -0.87
CA LYS A 54 -22.46 19.13 -0.48
C LYS A 54 -21.29 19.61 -1.33
N LYS A 55 -20.50 18.70 -1.89
CA LYS A 55 -19.35 19.02 -2.72
C LYS A 55 -19.25 18.03 -3.89
N PRO A 56 -19.36 18.48 -5.15
CA PRO A 56 -19.06 17.60 -6.28
C PRO A 56 -17.56 17.26 -6.31
N LEU A 57 -17.24 16.06 -6.76
CA LEU A 57 -15.88 15.56 -6.96
C LEU A 57 -15.63 15.32 -8.45
N THR A 58 -14.37 15.35 -8.86
CA THR A 58 -14.00 14.99 -10.25
C THR A 58 -14.09 13.48 -10.47
N GLU A 59 -14.11 13.02 -11.73
CA GLU A 59 -14.12 11.59 -12.05
C GLU A 59 -12.91 10.85 -11.46
N GLU A 60 -11.74 11.48 -11.47
CA GLU A 60 -10.53 10.94 -10.83
C GLU A 60 -10.73 10.76 -9.32
N GLN A 61 -11.32 11.75 -8.65
CA GLN A 61 -11.58 11.68 -7.21
C GLN A 61 -12.65 10.66 -6.86
N LEU A 62 -13.65 10.46 -7.72
CA LEU A 62 -14.65 9.40 -7.56
C LEU A 62 -14.01 8.03 -7.71
N PHE A 63 -13.12 7.87 -8.69
CA PHE A 63 -12.36 6.64 -8.88
C PHE A 63 -11.43 6.33 -7.71
N LEU A 64 -10.80 7.36 -7.11
CA LEU A 64 -9.95 7.20 -5.92
C LEU A 64 -10.75 6.94 -4.64
N GLY A 65 -11.99 7.44 -4.57
CA GLY A 65 -12.89 7.23 -3.45
C GLY A 65 -13.68 5.92 -3.50
N ASP A 66 -13.81 5.28 -4.67
CA ASP A 66 -14.42 3.97 -4.83
C ASP A 66 -13.44 2.86 -4.38
N LEU A 67 -13.55 2.46 -3.12
CA LEU A 67 -12.58 1.61 -2.42
C LEU A 67 -12.96 0.12 -2.44
N ASN A 68 -14.19 -0.19 -2.84
CA ASN A 68 -14.67 -1.55 -3.07
C ASN A 68 -14.81 -1.89 -4.57
N TYR A 69 -14.55 -0.92 -5.46
CA TYR A 69 -14.61 -1.05 -6.92
C TYR A 69 -16.01 -1.42 -7.43
N ASP A 70 -17.04 -0.84 -6.81
CA ASP A 70 -18.45 -1.02 -7.20
C ASP A 70 -18.98 0.11 -8.13
N GLU A 71 -18.06 0.97 -8.58
CA GLU A 71 -18.28 2.16 -9.43
C GLU A 71 -19.05 3.29 -8.73
N LYS A 72 -19.22 3.22 -7.40
CA LYS A 72 -19.99 4.21 -6.63
C LYS A 72 -19.30 4.57 -5.32
N LEU A 73 -18.81 5.81 -5.21
CA LEU A 73 -18.44 6.37 -3.91
C LEU A 73 -19.66 6.53 -3.00
N ASN A 74 -19.78 5.66 -2.00
CA ASN A 74 -20.90 5.62 -1.06
C ASN A 74 -20.46 5.39 0.40
N VAL A 75 -21.43 5.17 1.30
CA VAL A 75 -21.17 4.99 2.74
C VAL A 75 -20.30 3.76 3.05
N THR A 76 -20.32 2.75 2.17
CA THR A 76 -19.47 1.55 2.28
C THR A 76 -18.00 1.94 2.12
N ASP A 77 -17.68 2.73 1.10
CA ASP A 77 -16.33 3.24 0.89
C ASP A 77 -15.89 4.17 2.00
N LEU A 78 -16.79 5.04 2.48
CA LEU A 78 -16.50 5.93 3.60
C LEU A 78 -16.12 5.15 4.86
N ALA A 79 -16.81 4.05 5.16
CA ALA A 79 -16.50 3.19 6.30
C ALA A 79 -15.15 2.49 6.13
N LYS A 80 -14.84 2.06 4.90
CA LYS A 80 -13.57 1.44 4.54
C LYS A 80 -12.41 2.42 4.65
N LEU A 81 -12.57 3.62 4.11
CA LEU A 81 -11.62 4.73 4.19
C LEU A 81 -11.33 5.10 5.66
N ALA A 82 -12.38 5.23 6.48
CA ALA A 82 -12.21 5.53 7.90
C ALA A 82 -11.44 4.42 8.65
N SER A 83 -11.68 3.16 8.31
CA SER A 83 -10.96 2.02 8.88
C SER A 83 -9.49 2.00 8.45
N TYR A 84 -9.22 2.31 7.18
CA TYR A 84 -7.88 2.45 6.62
C TYR A 84 -7.09 3.57 7.30
N VAL A 85 -7.64 4.80 7.35
CA VAL A 85 -7.02 5.96 8.00
C VAL A 85 -6.72 5.69 9.47
N LYS A 86 -7.63 5.03 10.18
CA LYS A 86 -7.40 4.60 11.57
C LYS A 86 -6.22 3.63 11.67
N CYS A 87 -6.11 2.68 10.75
CA CYS A 87 -5.01 1.71 10.73
C CYS A 87 -3.67 2.39 10.41
N VAL A 88 -3.64 3.29 9.42
CA VAL A 88 -2.47 4.10 9.09
C VAL A 88 -2.02 4.91 10.31
N SER A 89 -2.92 5.69 10.91
CA SER A 89 -2.58 6.53 12.06
C SER A 89 -2.11 5.73 13.27
N ALA A 90 -2.60 4.50 13.47
CA ALA A 90 -2.16 3.64 14.57
C ALA A 90 -0.78 3.00 14.34
N ASN A 91 -0.32 2.95 13.08
CA ASN A 91 0.88 2.22 12.67
C ASN A 91 1.92 3.10 11.93
N ASP A 92 1.72 4.42 11.88
CA ASP A 92 2.59 5.35 11.14
C ASP A 92 4.07 5.25 11.55
N ASP A 93 4.33 5.13 12.85
CA ASP A 93 5.68 5.00 13.42
C ASP A 93 6.36 3.68 13.02
N ILE A 94 5.65 2.54 13.11
CA ILE A 94 6.22 1.25 12.71
C ILE A 94 6.44 1.17 11.20
N ILE A 95 5.51 1.69 10.39
CA ILE A 95 5.63 1.73 8.93
C ILE A 95 6.88 2.53 8.55
N SER A 96 7.02 3.74 9.06
CA SER A 96 8.17 4.61 8.76
C SER A 96 9.51 3.96 9.13
N LYS A 97 9.56 3.23 10.25
CA LYS A 97 10.77 2.53 10.69
C LYS A 97 11.09 1.30 9.85
N ILE A 98 10.08 0.51 9.47
CA ILE A 98 10.27 -0.64 8.57
C ILE A 98 10.68 -0.16 7.17
N GLU A 99 10.08 0.92 6.66
CA GLU A 99 10.50 1.54 5.39
C GLU A 99 11.97 1.95 5.43
N GLY A 100 12.40 2.58 6.52
CA GLY A 100 13.81 2.92 6.75
C GLY A 100 14.71 1.69 6.78
N PHE A 101 14.34 0.66 7.56
CA PHE A 101 15.09 -0.59 7.65
C PHE A 101 15.25 -1.28 6.29
N ILE A 102 14.16 -1.40 5.52
CA ILE A 102 14.16 -1.99 4.18
C ILE A 102 15.14 -1.24 3.27
N LYS A 103 15.08 0.09 3.29
CA LYS A 103 15.94 0.96 2.47
C LYS A 103 17.41 0.86 2.86
N ASP A 104 17.71 0.93 4.15
CA ASP A 104 19.07 0.91 4.68
C ASP A 104 19.77 -0.43 4.44
N ASN A 105 18.99 -1.51 4.27
CA ASN A 105 19.46 -2.86 4.02
C ASN A 105 19.34 -3.31 2.55
N ASP A 106 18.91 -2.43 1.65
CA ASP A 106 18.66 -2.72 0.22
C ASP A 106 17.81 -3.98 0.01
N LEU A 107 16.76 -4.13 0.83
CA LEU A 107 15.87 -5.29 0.75
C LEU A 107 14.87 -5.10 -0.39
N PRO A 108 14.59 -6.13 -1.21
CA PRO A 108 13.59 -6.09 -2.26
C PRO A 108 12.19 -6.25 -1.66
N ALA A 109 11.81 -5.37 -0.74
CA ALA A 109 10.55 -5.42 -0.01
C ALA A 109 9.87 -4.04 0.03
N VAL A 110 8.57 -4.03 0.26
CA VAL A 110 7.80 -2.81 0.51
C VAL A 110 6.83 -3.06 1.66
N VAL A 111 6.71 -2.10 2.57
CA VAL A 111 5.70 -2.11 3.64
C VAL A 111 4.55 -1.19 3.28
N TYR A 112 3.33 -1.61 3.59
CA TYR A 112 2.10 -0.87 3.34
C TYR A 112 0.99 -1.34 4.30
N ILE A 113 -0.18 -0.70 4.24
CA ILE A 113 -1.39 -1.22 4.90
C ILE A 113 -2.15 -2.08 3.91
N GLY A 114 -2.14 -3.39 4.13
CA GLY A 114 -2.89 -4.36 3.33
C GLY A 114 -4.28 -4.60 3.91
N GLU A 115 -5.23 -4.94 3.03
CA GLU A 115 -6.54 -5.44 3.42
C GLU A 115 -6.56 -6.96 3.28
N ASP A 116 -6.99 -7.64 4.33
CA ASP A 116 -7.30 -9.06 4.27
C ASP A 116 -8.62 -9.27 3.50
N GLU A 117 -8.55 -9.96 2.35
CA GLU A 117 -9.71 -10.13 1.45
C GLU A 117 -10.88 -10.92 2.07
N VAL A 118 -10.60 -11.75 3.09
CA VAL A 118 -11.61 -12.61 3.72
C VAL A 118 -12.34 -11.85 4.84
N THR A 119 -11.60 -11.07 5.62
CA THR A 119 -12.10 -10.40 6.83
C THR A 119 -12.37 -8.90 6.62
N GLY A 120 -11.85 -8.31 5.55
CA GLY A 120 -11.91 -6.86 5.28
C GLY A 120 -11.11 -6.02 6.28
N LYS A 121 -10.22 -6.64 7.05
CA LYS A 121 -9.43 -5.95 8.08
C LYS A 121 -8.12 -5.44 7.50
N PHE A 122 -7.77 -4.22 7.88
CA PHE A 122 -6.48 -3.62 7.55
C PHE A 122 -5.40 -4.04 8.54
N ALA A 123 -4.21 -4.35 8.03
CA ALA A 123 -3.03 -4.68 8.80
C ALA A 123 -1.76 -4.11 8.15
N VAL A 124 -0.68 -4.01 8.93
CA VAL A 124 0.64 -3.73 8.37
C VAL A 124 1.08 -4.96 7.60
N THR A 125 1.45 -4.77 6.33
CA THR A 125 1.81 -5.85 5.42
C THR A 125 3.15 -5.52 4.76
N VAL A 126 4.04 -6.51 4.71
CA VAL A 126 5.30 -6.46 3.97
C VAL A 126 5.20 -7.39 2.78
N LEU A 127 5.33 -6.83 1.58
CA LEU A 127 5.48 -7.60 0.34
C LEU A 127 6.97 -7.73 0.03
N ILE A 128 7.45 -8.96 -0.04
CA ILE A 128 8.81 -9.31 -0.45
C ILE A 128 8.77 -9.72 -1.92
N ASN A 129 9.59 -9.07 -2.74
CA ASN A 129 9.59 -9.20 -4.18
C ASN A 129 10.91 -9.82 -4.68
N SER A 130 11.11 -11.09 -4.34
CA SER A 130 12.32 -11.84 -4.68
C SER A 130 12.40 -12.30 -6.14
N ILE A 131 11.36 -12.07 -6.95
CA ILE A 131 11.33 -12.46 -8.38
C ILE A 131 12.42 -11.78 -9.22
N PHE A 132 12.95 -10.66 -8.75
CA PHE A 132 14.01 -9.91 -9.44
C PHE A 132 15.42 -10.36 -9.06
N LEU A 133 15.55 -11.30 -8.12
CA LEU A 133 16.84 -11.86 -7.72
C LEU A 133 17.37 -12.82 -8.79
N ASP A 134 18.67 -13.11 -8.69
CA ASP A 134 19.33 -14.11 -9.52
C ASP A 134 18.57 -15.46 -9.43
N PRO A 135 18.22 -16.11 -10.56
CA PRO A 135 17.51 -17.39 -10.54
C PRO A 135 18.26 -18.53 -9.86
N GLU A 136 19.58 -18.41 -9.63
CA GLU A 136 20.35 -19.37 -8.84
C GLU A 136 20.12 -19.23 -7.32
N ILE A 137 19.55 -18.11 -6.87
CA ILE A 137 19.20 -17.88 -5.47
C ILE A 137 17.96 -18.70 -5.12
N ASP A 138 18.06 -19.45 -4.01
CA ASP A 138 16.90 -20.07 -3.37
C ASP A 138 16.00 -18.98 -2.77
N ARG A 139 14.99 -18.56 -3.55
CA ARG A 139 14.04 -17.50 -3.19
C ARG A 139 13.26 -17.81 -1.91
N SER A 140 12.89 -19.08 -1.68
CA SER A 140 12.17 -19.48 -0.47
C SER A 140 13.02 -19.26 0.77
N LYS A 141 14.30 -19.64 0.70
CA LYS A 141 15.25 -19.40 1.78
C LYS A 141 15.53 -17.91 1.99
N TYR A 142 15.69 -17.15 0.91
CA TYR A 142 15.90 -15.70 0.97
C TYR A 142 14.71 -14.99 1.63
N ASP A 143 13.49 -15.30 1.20
CA ASP A 143 12.28 -14.69 1.73
C ASP A 143 12.12 -15.00 3.22
N ALA A 144 12.36 -16.24 3.64
CA ALA A 144 12.36 -16.61 5.05
C ALA A 144 13.38 -15.80 5.88
N GLU A 145 14.59 -15.57 5.34
CA GLU A 145 15.60 -14.75 6.01
C GLU A 145 15.16 -13.28 6.14
N VAL A 146 14.58 -12.71 5.09
CA VAL A 146 14.07 -11.33 5.10
C VAL A 146 12.94 -11.18 6.12
N ILE A 147 12.01 -12.14 6.19
CA ILE A 147 10.93 -12.17 7.18
C ILE A 147 11.51 -12.14 8.60
N GLU A 148 12.47 -13.02 8.91
CA GLU A 148 13.08 -13.09 10.24
C GLU A 148 13.84 -11.82 10.60
N ARG A 149 14.55 -11.20 9.64
CA ARG A 149 15.22 -9.91 9.85
C ARG A 149 14.24 -8.79 10.20
N ILE A 150 13.11 -8.70 9.50
CA ILE A 150 12.09 -7.68 9.77
C ILE A 150 11.38 -7.94 11.10
N LYS A 151 11.08 -9.21 11.43
CA LYS A 151 10.51 -9.57 12.73
C LYS A 151 11.43 -9.23 13.89
N ALA A 152 12.73 -9.53 13.76
CA ALA A 152 13.74 -9.16 14.75
C ALA A 152 13.80 -7.64 14.94
N PHE A 153 13.87 -6.88 13.84
CA PHE A 153 13.84 -5.42 13.87
C PHE A 153 12.58 -4.87 14.57
N ALA A 154 11.40 -5.42 14.25
CA ALA A 154 10.15 -5.02 14.88
C ALA A 154 10.19 -5.25 16.40
N ASN A 155 10.62 -6.44 16.83
CA ASN A 155 10.73 -6.79 18.24
C ASN A 155 11.75 -5.91 19.00
N GLU A 156 12.91 -5.62 18.40
CA GLU A 156 13.92 -4.70 18.97
C GLU A 156 13.38 -3.28 19.17
N ASN A 157 12.48 -2.85 18.31
CA ASN A 157 11.81 -1.55 18.41
C ASN A 157 10.49 -1.60 19.21
N SER A 158 10.26 -2.66 19.99
CA SER A 158 9.06 -2.85 20.83
C SER A 158 7.73 -2.94 20.06
N TYR A 159 7.77 -3.39 18.82
CA TYR A 159 6.59 -3.74 18.05
C TYR A 159 6.31 -5.24 18.11
N ASP A 160 5.04 -5.60 18.07
CA ASP A 160 4.59 -6.99 18.03
C ASP A 160 4.74 -7.53 16.59
N PRO A 161 5.71 -8.43 16.31
CA PRO A 161 5.95 -8.92 14.96
C PRO A 161 4.80 -9.78 14.43
N GLU A 162 3.95 -10.33 15.29
CA GLU A 162 2.80 -11.14 14.89
C GLU A 162 1.64 -10.31 14.31
N LYS A 163 1.71 -8.97 14.46
CA LYS A 163 0.78 -8.03 13.81
C LYS A 163 1.22 -7.62 12.41
N ILE A 164 2.41 -8.02 11.98
CA ILE A 164 2.94 -7.76 10.65
C ILE A 164 2.62 -8.98 9.77
N GLN A 165 1.87 -8.74 8.71
CA GLN A 165 1.63 -9.75 7.68
C GLN A 165 2.77 -9.74 6.66
N PHE A 166 3.13 -10.91 6.16
CA PHE A 166 4.16 -11.07 5.14
C PHE A 166 3.57 -11.77 3.93
N ILE A 167 3.86 -11.22 2.75
CA ILE A 167 3.48 -11.76 1.45
C ILE A 167 4.75 -11.89 0.62
N THR A 168 4.95 -13.04 0.00
CA THR A 168 6.07 -13.30 -0.92
C THR A 168 5.54 -13.34 -2.34
N ALA A 169 6.16 -12.60 -3.26
CA ALA A 169 5.86 -12.71 -4.68
C ALA A 169 6.54 -13.98 -5.24
N GLU A 170 5.74 -14.97 -5.65
CA GLU A 170 6.22 -16.20 -6.29
C GLU A 170 6.60 -15.99 -7.78
#